data_AF-A0A182MZ97-F1
#
_entry.id   AF-A0A182MZ97-F1
#
_cell.length_a   1.000
_cell.length_b   1.000
_cell.length_c   1.000
_cell.angle_alpha   90.00
_cell.angle_beta   90.00
_cell.angle_gamma   90.00
#
_symmetry.space_group_name_H-M   'P 1'
#
loop_
_entity.id
_entity.type
_entity.pdbx_description
1 polymer ?
#
loop_
_entity_poly.entity_id
_entity_poly.type
_entity_poly.pdbx_seq_one_letter_code
_entity_poly.pdbx_strand_id
1 'polypeptide(L)'
;MESYTTAVLRLCVLTEINNATENVFTLAEYLANDLRLLSKMKLSDESNAIFYRLYKNALHAVVKCCLEEPSKERTGVKFDEYGKRIQAFMSVLVEQLDANDCEFAVSRHVANALCNMLVLTQEVDSRERLLIPLRYMTFRVQPEMLQKLAAYIERQVFVEHALPDEGQNYLLARKLMLATYGDVYRLHHALPRKTDLCHILKHVGTNTAFTEELEQLLNTVHANDPNEFYGISAQVAMNFCTKSSFTTKVKTLWTNLHKFRTQCLQNVDEDKYSYCVIRNIIDLLLEQPYACVGLEKLFAIMKPWVMRLSSESRSEL
;
A
#
# COMPACT_ATOMS: atom_id res chain seq x y z
N MET A 1 -1.65 25.64 22.85
CA MET A 1 -1.62 24.80 21.63
C MET A 1 -0.20 24.51 21.17
N GLU A 2 0.64 25.52 20.93
CA GLU A 2 2.05 25.32 20.54
C GLU A 2 2.86 24.45 21.50
N SER A 3 2.65 24.60 22.82
CA SER A 3 3.31 23.75 23.82
C SER A 3 2.92 22.27 23.71
N TYR A 4 1.68 21.97 23.31
CA TYR A 4 1.22 20.60 23.08
C TYR A 4 1.86 20.01 21.83
N THR A 5 1.82 20.73 20.70
CA THR A 5 2.49 20.32 19.46
C THR A 5 3.98 20.06 19.67
N THR A 6 4.66 20.93 20.43
CA THR A 6 6.08 20.77 20.76
C THR A 6 6.34 19.52 21.60
N ALA A 7 5.48 19.25 22.59
CA ALA A 7 5.58 18.05 23.41
C ALA A 7 5.36 16.77 22.59
N VAL A 8 4.34 16.75 21.74
CA VAL A 8 4.04 15.63 20.83
C VAL A 8 5.21 15.37 19.89
N LEU A 9 5.79 16.42 19.28
CA LEU A 9 6.95 16.27 18.40
C LEU A 9 8.16 15.67 19.13
N ARG A 10 8.47 16.19 20.33
CA ARG A 10 9.59 15.68 21.14
C ARG A 10 9.37 14.23 21.56
N LEU A 11 8.16 13.89 22.02
CA LEU A 11 7.80 12.51 22.38
C LEU A 11 7.88 11.57 21.17
N CYS A 12 7.48 12.02 19.99
CA CYS A 12 7.58 11.25 18.76
C CYS A 12 9.03 10.87 18.47
N VAL A 13 9.93 11.85 18.49
CA VAL A 13 11.37 11.64 18.24
C VAL A 13 11.98 10.72 19.31
N LEU A 14 11.66 10.93 20.60
CA LEU A 14 12.18 10.10 21.68
C LEU A 14 11.72 8.65 21.57
N THR A 15 10.46 8.42 21.18
CA THR A 15 9.91 7.07 21.02
C THR A 15 10.59 6.32 19.87
N GLU A 16 10.91 7.02 18.78
CA GLU A 16 11.61 6.44 17.62
C GLU A 16 13.06 6.05 17.94
N ILE A 17 13.75 6.83 18.78
CA ILE A 17 15.14 6.56 19.15
C ILE A 17 15.23 5.46 20.21
N ASN A 18 14.40 5.53 21.26
CA ASN A 18 14.59 4.71 22.46
C ASN A 18 13.58 3.57 22.63
N ASN A 19 12.56 3.45 21.78
CA ASN A 19 11.45 2.47 21.95
C ASN A 19 10.89 2.42 23.39
N ALA A 20 10.90 3.58 24.09
CA ALA A 20 10.78 3.75 25.54
C ALA A 20 10.06 2.60 26.28
N THR A 21 10.83 1.74 26.95
CA THR A 21 10.35 0.46 27.49
C THR A 21 9.55 0.57 28.79
N GLU A 22 9.79 1.58 29.64
CA GLU A 22 9.25 1.58 31.00
C GLU A 22 7.81 2.09 31.16
N ASN A 23 7.26 2.84 30.19
CA ASN A 23 5.91 3.44 30.30
C ASN A 23 5.10 3.44 28.99
N VAL A 24 5.44 2.56 28.05
CA VAL A 24 4.82 2.55 26.71
C VAL A 24 3.31 2.28 26.74
N PHE A 25 2.84 1.43 27.66
CA PHE A 25 1.42 1.13 27.81
C PHE A 25 0.63 2.37 28.24
N THR A 26 1.12 3.07 29.27
CA THR A 26 0.54 4.32 29.77
C THR A 26 0.54 5.41 28.69
N LEU A 27 1.63 5.54 27.94
CA LEU A 27 1.70 6.49 26.82
C LEU A 27 0.66 6.16 25.74
N ALA A 28 0.56 4.90 25.32
CA ALA A 28 -0.43 4.48 24.33
C ALA A 28 -1.87 4.70 24.82
N GLU A 29 -2.13 4.60 26.13
CA GLU A 29 -3.42 4.93 26.71
C GLU A 29 -3.73 6.42 26.69
N TYR A 30 -2.78 7.28 27.07
CA TYR A 30 -2.97 8.73 26.98
C TYR A 30 -3.18 9.20 25.54
N LEU A 31 -2.41 8.67 24.58
CA LEU A 31 -2.60 8.97 23.17
C LEU A 31 -3.96 8.47 22.66
N ALA A 32 -4.45 7.30 23.11
CA ALA A 32 -5.81 6.86 22.75
C ALA A 32 -6.90 7.83 23.24
N ASN A 33 -6.72 8.41 24.42
CA ASN A 33 -7.65 9.40 24.98
C ASN A 33 -7.57 10.72 24.22
N ASP A 34 -6.36 11.19 23.91
CA ASP A 34 -6.12 12.40 23.13
C ASP A 34 -6.67 12.30 21.69
N LEU A 35 -6.61 11.12 21.06
CA LEU A 35 -7.16 10.86 19.73
C LEU A 35 -8.63 11.30 19.63
N ARG A 36 -9.43 11.05 20.68
CA ARG A 36 -10.86 11.41 20.76
C ARG A 36 -11.08 12.93 20.90
N LEU A 37 -10.04 13.65 21.30
CA LEU A 37 -10.07 15.08 21.55
C LEU A 37 -9.43 15.90 20.43
N LEU A 38 -8.68 15.28 19.50
CA LEU A 38 -7.98 15.99 18.42
C LEU A 38 -8.89 16.94 17.64
N SER A 39 -10.10 16.49 17.27
CA SER A 39 -11.07 17.32 16.56
C SER A 39 -11.51 18.57 17.35
N LYS A 40 -11.42 18.52 18.68
CA LYS A 40 -11.73 19.64 19.59
C LYS A 40 -10.51 20.52 19.87
N MET A 41 -9.30 19.99 19.71
CA MET A 41 -8.05 20.68 20.01
C MET A 41 -7.70 21.77 18.97
N LYS A 42 -8.37 21.82 17.81
CA LYS A 42 -8.10 22.81 16.74
C LYS A 42 -6.60 22.90 16.36
N LEU A 43 -5.97 21.74 16.21
CA LEU A 43 -4.58 21.60 15.77
C LEU A 43 -4.47 21.81 14.26
N SER A 44 -3.26 22.19 13.79
CA SER A 44 -2.95 22.16 12.36
C SER A 44 -2.93 20.72 11.84
N ASP A 45 -3.14 20.55 10.52
CA ASP A 45 -3.13 19.24 9.88
C ASP A 45 -1.78 18.52 10.06
N GLU A 46 -0.67 19.26 9.97
CA GLU A 46 0.66 18.72 10.25
C GLU A 46 0.80 18.25 11.71
N SER A 47 0.28 19.01 12.67
CA SER A 47 0.30 18.61 14.08
C SER A 47 -0.51 17.33 14.33
N ASN A 48 -1.68 17.21 13.69
CA ASN A 48 -2.49 15.99 13.73
C ASN A 48 -1.74 14.80 13.11
N ALA A 49 -1.05 15.02 11.99
CA ALA A 49 -0.30 13.96 11.32
C ALA A 49 0.91 13.49 12.13
N ILE A 50 1.61 14.41 12.81
CA ILE A 50 2.68 14.07 13.75
C ILE A 50 2.12 13.30 14.95
N PHE A 51 0.93 13.66 15.44
CA PHE A 51 0.24 12.89 16.48
C PHE A 51 -0.03 11.45 16.02
N TYR A 52 -0.54 11.24 14.80
CA TYR A 52 -0.78 9.90 14.26
C TYR A 52 0.52 9.07 14.18
N ARG A 53 1.62 9.70 13.77
CA ARG A 53 2.95 9.08 13.76
C ARG A 53 3.40 8.66 15.16
N LEU A 54 3.24 9.53 16.15
CA LEU A 54 3.55 9.22 17.56
C LEU A 54 2.71 8.06 18.07
N TYR A 55 1.40 8.07 17.81
CA TYR A 55 0.52 7.02 18.32
C TYR A 55 0.83 5.66 17.69
N LYS A 56 1.08 5.62 16.38
CA LYS A 56 1.59 4.44 15.68
C LYS A 56 2.90 3.93 16.30
N ASN A 57 3.86 4.81 16.59
CA ASN A 57 5.14 4.42 17.22
C ASN A 57 4.93 3.83 18.63
N ALA A 58 4.05 4.43 19.44
CA ALA A 58 3.73 3.92 20.77
C ALA A 58 3.09 2.52 20.69
N LEU A 59 2.17 2.29 19.74
CA LEU A 59 1.56 0.97 19.53
C LEU A 59 2.58 -0.08 19.06
N HIS A 60 3.50 0.28 18.17
CA HIS A 60 4.63 -0.60 17.81
C HIS A 60 5.47 -0.99 19.03
N ALA A 61 5.81 -0.03 19.88
CA ALA A 61 6.58 -0.29 21.08
C ALA A 61 5.79 -1.13 22.11
N VAL A 62 4.47 -0.98 22.21
CA VAL A 62 3.59 -1.86 23.00
C VAL A 62 3.68 -3.31 22.49
N VAL A 63 3.54 -3.52 21.18
CA VAL A 63 3.63 -4.87 20.58
C VAL A 63 5.01 -5.47 20.79
N LYS A 64 6.08 -4.70 20.57
CA LYS A 64 7.46 -5.13 20.82
C LYS A 64 7.66 -5.57 22.28
N CYS A 65 7.21 -4.78 23.24
CA CYS A 65 7.27 -5.15 24.66
C CYS A 65 6.50 -6.44 24.97
N CYS A 66 5.32 -6.65 24.35
CA CYS A 66 4.55 -7.88 24.50
C CYS A 66 5.29 -9.11 23.96
N LEU A 67 6.04 -8.97 22.86
CA LEU A 67 6.83 -10.04 22.24
C LEU A 67 8.11 -10.36 23.03
N GLU A 68 8.79 -9.35 23.57
CA GLU A 68 10.04 -9.52 24.33
C GLU A 68 9.81 -10.10 25.74
N GLU A 69 8.68 -9.76 26.38
CA GLU A 69 8.32 -10.23 27.71
C GLU A 69 6.94 -10.91 27.72
N PRO A 70 6.79 -12.10 27.09
CA PRO A 70 5.50 -12.75 26.87
C PRO A 70 4.86 -13.27 28.16
N SER A 71 5.67 -13.68 29.15
CA SER A 71 5.21 -14.24 30.43
C SER A 71 5.00 -13.21 31.53
N LYS A 72 5.30 -11.93 31.27
CA LYS A 72 5.17 -10.86 32.28
C LYS A 72 3.71 -10.48 32.45
N GLU A 73 3.18 -10.70 33.65
CA GLU A 73 1.88 -10.17 34.03
C GLU A 73 1.91 -8.65 34.02
N ARG A 74 0.95 -8.04 33.32
CA ARG A 74 0.82 -6.60 33.16
C ARG A 74 -0.45 -6.15 33.87
N THR A 75 -0.39 -6.15 35.19
CA THR A 75 -1.50 -5.70 36.06
C THR A 75 -1.95 -4.30 35.68
N GLY A 76 -3.25 -4.12 35.43
CA GLY A 76 -3.86 -2.84 35.05
C GLY A 76 -4.00 -2.60 33.54
N VAL A 77 -3.34 -3.40 32.69
CA VAL A 77 -3.44 -3.28 31.23
C VAL A 77 -4.64 -4.08 30.71
N LYS A 78 -5.59 -3.39 30.07
CA LYS A 78 -6.79 -4.01 29.48
C LYS A 78 -6.64 -4.19 27.97
N PHE A 79 -6.15 -5.36 27.55
CA PHE A 79 -5.86 -5.66 26.15
C PHE A 79 -7.09 -5.66 25.23
N ASP A 80 -8.27 -5.99 25.76
CA ASP A 80 -9.53 -5.90 25.04
C ASP A 80 -9.89 -4.44 24.66
N GLU A 81 -9.53 -3.47 25.51
CA GLU A 81 -9.69 -2.06 25.20
C GLU A 81 -8.72 -1.60 24.09
N TYR A 82 -7.52 -2.19 23.99
CA TYR A 82 -6.57 -1.88 22.91
C TYR A 82 -7.13 -2.20 21.54
N GLY A 83 -7.86 -3.32 21.38
CA GLY A 83 -8.49 -3.65 20.10
C GLY A 83 -9.47 -2.57 19.63
N LYS A 84 -10.33 -2.09 20.54
CA LYS A 84 -11.26 -0.98 20.26
C LYS A 84 -10.52 0.32 19.92
N ARG A 85 -9.41 0.60 20.60
CA ARG A 85 -8.59 1.80 20.39
C ARG A 85 -7.86 1.74 19.05
N ILE A 86 -7.32 0.59 18.67
CA ILE A 86 -6.72 0.34 17.36
C ILE A 86 -7.75 0.52 16.27
N GLN A 87 -8.94 -0.07 16.41
CA GLN A 87 -10.01 0.10 15.42
C GLN A 87 -10.39 1.57 15.25
N ALA A 88 -10.55 2.32 16.35
CA ALA A 88 -10.84 3.75 16.29
C ALA A 88 -9.72 4.54 15.59
N PHE A 89 -8.45 4.21 15.86
CA PHE A 89 -7.31 4.86 15.21
C PHE A 89 -7.26 4.55 13.72
N MET A 90 -7.46 3.28 13.33
CA MET A 90 -7.53 2.86 11.94
C MET A 90 -8.66 3.58 11.20
N SER A 91 -9.85 3.70 11.80
CA SER A 91 -10.95 4.48 11.21
C SER A 91 -10.56 5.92 10.95
N VAL A 92 -9.93 6.61 11.92
CA VAL A 92 -9.46 7.98 11.74
C VAL A 92 -8.45 8.08 10.60
N LEU A 93 -7.45 7.18 10.53
CA LEU A 93 -6.46 7.18 9.44
C LEU A 93 -7.09 6.96 8.06
N VAL A 94 -8.11 6.10 7.97
CA VAL A 94 -8.82 5.82 6.71
C VAL A 94 -9.66 7.02 6.27
N GLU A 95 -10.30 7.73 7.19
CA GLU A 95 -11.01 8.97 6.91
C GLU A 95 -10.08 10.06 6.34
N GLN A 96 -8.81 10.09 6.77
CA GLN A 96 -7.83 11.03 6.21
C GLN A 96 -7.50 10.77 4.73
N LEU A 97 -7.75 9.56 4.20
CA LEU A 97 -7.47 9.24 2.79
C LEU A 97 -8.44 9.94 1.82
N ASP A 98 -9.62 10.35 2.32
CA ASP A 98 -10.64 11.05 1.54
C ASP A 98 -10.32 12.55 1.39
N ALA A 99 -9.30 13.06 2.10
CA ALA A 99 -8.87 14.45 1.98
C ALA A 99 -8.12 14.66 0.65
N ASN A 100 -8.68 15.50 -0.22
CA ASN A 100 -8.21 15.64 -1.60
C ASN A 100 -7.03 16.64 -1.77
N ASP A 101 -6.80 17.54 -0.79
CA ASP A 101 -5.87 18.67 -0.91
C ASP A 101 -4.91 18.80 0.30
N CYS A 102 -4.40 17.68 0.82
CA CYS A 102 -3.43 17.72 1.92
C CYS A 102 -2.00 17.97 1.40
N GLU A 103 -1.26 18.81 2.13
CA GLU A 103 0.18 18.98 1.92
C GLU A 103 0.91 17.63 2.00
N PHE A 104 1.91 17.43 1.14
CA PHE A 104 2.63 16.16 1.08
C PHE A 104 3.25 15.73 2.42
N ALA A 105 3.69 16.68 3.26
CA ALA A 105 4.22 16.39 4.59
C ALA A 105 3.18 15.70 5.49
N VAL A 106 1.93 16.19 5.49
CA VAL A 106 0.78 15.59 6.17
C VAL A 106 0.50 14.21 5.58
N SER A 107 0.41 14.14 4.25
CA SER A 107 0.05 12.93 3.53
C SER A 107 1.01 11.77 3.76
N ARG A 108 2.31 12.07 3.80
CA ARG A 108 3.37 11.12 4.12
C ARG A 108 3.19 10.52 5.52
N HIS A 109 2.86 11.34 6.51
CA HIS A 109 2.67 10.87 7.89
C HIS A 109 1.42 10.00 8.04
N VAL A 110 0.31 10.38 7.40
CA VAL A 110 -0.92 9.58 7.36
C VAL A 110 -0.69 8.24 6.69
N ALA A 111 -0.11 8.23 5.49
CA ALA A 111 0.12 7.00 4.73
C ALA A 111 1.11 6.07 5.43
N ASN A 112 2.21 6.60 5.98
CA ASN A 112 3.15 5.80 6.77
C ASN A 112 2.47 5.21 8.00
N ALA A 113 1.70 6.01 8.75
CA ALA A 113 0.97 5.51 9.90
C ALA A 113 0.02 4.37 9.54
N LEU A 114 -0.77 4.54 8.48
CA LEU A 114 -1.71 3.51 8.04
C LEU A 114 -1.01 2.23 7.57
N CYS A 115 0.00 2.34 6.70
CA CYS A 115 0.74 1.18 6.18
C CYS A 115 1.40 0.37 7.30
N ASN A 116 2.08 1.05 8.23
CA ASN A 116 2.68 0.42 9.39
C ASN A 116 1.65 -0.24 10.29
N MET A 117 0.52 0.42 10.56
CA MET A 117 -0.54 -0.16 11.37
C MET A 117 -1.17 -1.38 10.70
N LEU A 118 -1.37 -1.38 9.37
CA LEU A 118 -1.84 -2.56 8.64
C LEU A 118 -0.91 -3.76 8.90
N VAL A 119 0.40 -3.58 8.71
CA VAL A 119 1.39 -4.65 8.96
C VAL A 119 1.41 -5.08 10.44
N LEU A 120 1.34 -4.13 11.37
CA LEU A 120 1.38 -4.38 12.81
C LEU A 120 0.15 -5.16 13.31
N THR A 121 -1.01 -4.89 12.72
CA THR A 121 -2.31 -5.40 13.17
C THR A 121 -2.82 -6.55 12.29
N GLN A 122 -1.95 -7.14 11.47
CA GLN A 122 -2.34 -8.22 10.58
C GLN A 122 -2.94 -9.42 11.33
N GLU A 123 -3.94 -10.06 10.73
CA GLU A 123 -4.45 -11.34 11.22
C GLU A 123 -3.38 -12.41 11.00
N VAL A 124 -2.99 -13.11 12.08
CA VAL A 124 -2.03 -14.21 11.97
C VAL A 124 -2.77 -15.50 11.60
N ASP A 125 -2.17 -16.22 10.66
CA ASP A 125 -2.72 -17.48 10.17
C ASP A 125 -2.90 -18.47 11.33
N SER A 126 -4.04 -19.17 11.31
CA SER A 126 -4.62 -19.97 12.41
C SER A 126 -3.72 -21.02 13.09
N ARG A 127 -2.50 -21.24 12.57
CA ARG A 127 -1.51 -22.20 13.05
C ARG A 127 -0.62 -21.66 14.16
N GLU A 128 -0.46 -20.34 14.29
CA GLU A 128 0.34 -19.75 15.37
C GLU A 128 -0.55 -19.36 16.54
N ARG A 129 -0.26 -19.93 17.72
CA ARG A 129 -0.90 -19.46 18.96
C ARG A 129 -0.33 -18.09 19.31
N LEU A 130 -0.92 -17.04 18.74
CA LEU A 130 -0.67 -15.67 19.19
C LEU A 130 -0.83 -15.58 20.70
N LEU A 131 0.12 -14.89 21.35
CA LEU A 131 0.00 -14.46 22.74
C LEU A 131 -1.34 -13.74 22.90
N ILE A 132 -2.08 -14.07 23.97
CA ILE A 132 -3.43 -13.54 24.23
C ILE A 132 -3.52 -12.00 24.05
N PRO A 133 -2.54 -11.18 24.50
CA PRO A 133 -2.54 -9.74 24.26
C PRO A 133 -2.64 -9.32 22.79
N LEU A 134 -1.92 -10.00 21.91
CA LEU A 134 -1.77 -9.63 20.50
C LEU A 134 -2.99 -10.04 19.67
N ARG A 135 -3.74 -11.05 20.12
CA ARG A 135 -5.02 -11.45 19.50
C ARG A 135 -6.05 -10.33 19.51
N TYR A 136 -6.02 -9.46 20.53
CA TYR A 136 -6.94 -8.33 20.61
C TYR A 136 -6.49 -7.14 19.74
N MET A 137 -5.27 -7.17 19.21
CA MET A 137 -4.69 -6.08 18.42
C MET A 137 -4.75 -6.33 16.91
N THR A 138 -5.54 -7.29 16.46
CA THR A 138 -5.71 -7.58 15.03
C THR A 138 -6.76 -6.67 14.41
N PHE A 139 -6.56 -6.30 13.15
CA PHE A 139 -7.47 -5.48 12.36
C PHE A 139 -7.72 -6.14 11.00
N ARG A 140 -9.00 -6.33 10.66
CA ARG A 140 -9.39 -6.92 9.39
C ARG A 140 -9.41 -5.87 8.28
N VAL A 141 -8.53 -6.04 7.30
CA VAL A 141 -8.44 -5.15 6.14
C VAL A 141 -9.63 -5.34 5.20
N GLN A 142 -10.28 -4.24 4.83
CA GLN A 142 -11.37 -4.22 3.84
C GLN A 142 -10.82 -3.85 2.45
N PRO A 143 -11.32 -4.44 1.35
CA PRO A 143 -10.86 -4.13 -0.01
C PRO A 143 -10.94 -2.63 -0.35
N GLU A 144 -12.01 -1.95 0.06
CA GLU A 144 -12.26 -0.54 -0.21
C GLU A 144 -11.19 0.36 0.44
N MET A 145 -10.65 -0.08 1.58
CA MET A 145 -9.57 0.62 2.27
C MET A 145 -8.28 0.60 1.45
N LEU A 146 -7.93 -0.57 0.87
CA LEU A 146 -6.76 -0.69 0.01
C LEU A 146 -6.92 0.14 -1.26
N GLN A 147 -8.12 0.18 -1.84
CA GLN A 147 -8.40 1.04 -2.99
C GLN A 147 -8.20 2.53 -2.66
N LYS A 148 -8.74 3.00 -1.52
CA LYS A 148 -8.52 4.37 -1.04
C LYS A 148 -7.05 4.66 -0.83
N LEU A 149 -6.32 3.74 -0.19
CA LEU A 149 -4.90 3.89 0.08
C LEU A 149 -4.10 3.95 -1.23
N ALA A 150 -4.32 3.03 -2.17
CA ALA A 150 -3.63 3.01 -3.45
C ALA A 150 -3.88 4.29 -4.25
N ALA A 151 -5.12 4.78 -4.31
CA ALA A 151 -5.46 6.05 -4.95
C ALA A 151 -4.81 7.24 -4.22
N TYR A 152 -4.70 7.19 -2.89
CA TYR A 152 -4.02 8.20 -2.10
C TYR A 152 -2.50 8.23 -2.37
N ILE A 153 -1.84 7.07 -2.35
CA ILE A 153 -0.42 6.92 -2.72
C ILE A 153 -0.20 7.44 -4.14
N GLU A 154 -1.04 7.04 -5.09
CA GLU A 154 -0.93 7.43 -6.48
C GLU A 154 -0.88 8.96 -6.63
N ARG A 155 -1.84 9.66 -6.01
CA ARG A 155 -1.97 11.12 -6.07
C ARG A 155 -0.78 11.85 -5.48
N GLN A 156 -0.17 11.30 -4.43
CA GLN A 156 0.91 11.97 -3.69
C GLN A 156 2.30 11.63 -4.25
N VAL A 157 2.48 10.44 -4.82
CA VAL A 157 3.76 9.96 -5.34
C VAL A 157 3.97 10.35 -6.81
N PHE A 158 2.96 10.15 -7.66
CA PHE A 158 3.08 10.30 -9.12
C PHE A 158 2.52 11.63 -9.67
N VAL A 159 2.74 12.72 -8.93
CA VAL A 159 2.31 14.07 -9.34
C VAL A 159 3.04 14.48 -10.63
N GLU A 160 2.30 14.77 -11.70
CA GLU A 160 2.83 15.15 -13.04
C GLU A 160 3.62 16.48 -13.03
N HIS A 161 3.49 17.26 -11.96
CA HIS A 161 4.21 18.52 -11.73
C HIS A 161 5.03 18.39 -10.44
N ALA A 162 6.07 17.54 -10.44
CA ALA A 162 7.16 17.75 -9.49
C ALA A 162 7.67 19.17 -9.75
N LEU A 163 7.43 20.09 -8.80
CA LEU A 163 7.86 21.48 -8.96
C LEU A 163 9.37 21.47 -9.27
N PRO A 164 9.86 22.27 -10.23
CA PRO A 164 11.27 22.27 -10.63
C PRO A 164 12.27 22.45 -9.47
N ASP A 165 11.80 22.96 -8.32
CA ASP A 165 12.54 23.19 -7.08
C ASP A 165 12.38 22.10 -6.01
N GLU A 166 11.69 20.99 -6.28
CA GLU A 166 11.59 19.87 -5.35
C GLU A 166 12.95 19.14 -5.26
N GLY A 167 13.79 19.61 -4.34
CA GLY A 167 15.11 19.04 -4.08
C GLY A 167 15.08 17.53 -3.77
N GLN A 168 16.25 16.90 -3.79
CA GLN A 168 16.43 15.45 -3.60
C GLN A 168 15.67 14.87 -2.40
N ASN A 169 15.53 15.64 -1.31
CA ASN A 169 14.82 15.23 -0.10
C ASN A 169 13.33 14.95 -0.34
N TYR A 170 12.68 15.71 -1.22
CA TYR A 170 11.26 15.55 -1.52
C TYR A 170 11.00 14.31 -2.37
N LEU A 171 11.84 14.07 -3.39
CA LEU A 171 11.80 12.83 -4.17
C LEU A 171 12.07 11.60 -3.28
N LEU A 172 13.08 11.66 -2.41
CA LEU A 172 13.38 10.57 -1.48
C LEU A 172 12.19 10.26 -0.56
N ALA A 173 11.50 11.29 -0.08
CA ALA A 173 10.32 11.10 0.76
C ALA A 173 9.15 10.43 0.01
N ARG A 174 8.94 10.75 -1.28
CA ARG A 174 7.95 10.06 -2.13
C ARG A 174 8.33 8.61 -2.40
N LYS A 175 9.61 8.34 -2.67
CA LYS A 175 10.14 6.98 -2.81
C LYS A 175 9.91 6.16 -1.54
N LEU A 176 10.22 6.73 -0.38
CA LEU A 176 9.98 6.10 0.92
C LEU A 176 8.49 5.80 1.15
N MET A 177 7.59 6.72 0.76
CA MET A 177 6.14 6.50 0.86
C MET A 177 5.68 5.32 -0.02
N LEU A 178 6.18 5.23 -1.26
CA LEU A 178 5.89 4.09 -2.14
C LEU A 178 6.48 2.77 -1.62
N ALA A 179 7.71 2.79 -1.11
CA ALA A 179 8.35 1.62 -0.49
C ALA A 179 7.58 1.15 0.76
N THR A 180 7.13 2.08 1.61
CA THR A 180 6.32 1.76 2.80
C THR A 180 4.97 1.13 2.41
N TYR A 181 4.34 1.62 1.33
CA TYR A 181 3.15 0.98 0.78
C TYR A 181 3.46 -0.43 0.24
N GLY A 182 4.59 -0.59 -0.45
CA GLY A 182 5.04 -1.91 -0.92
C GLY A 182 5.32 -2.91 0.20
N ASP A 183 5.81 -2.44 1.34
CA ASP A 183 6.02 -3.26 2.54
C ASP A 183 4.71 -3.88 3.07
N VAL A 184 3.56 -3.24 2.86
CA VAL A 184 2.26 -3.84 3.19
C VAL A 184 2.08 -5.16 2.43
N TYR A 185 2.34 -5.19 1.13
CA TYR A 185 2.20 -6.43 0.32
C TYR A 185 3.30 -7.45 0.58
N ARG A 186 4.46 -7.00 1.07
CA ARG A 186 5.59 -7.86 1.40
C ARG A 186 5.43 -8.53 2.77
N LEU A 187 4.88 -7.81 3.75
CA LEU A 187 4.87 -8.20 5.16
C LEU A 187 3.48 -8.59 5.68
N HIS A 188 2.39 -8.19 5.01
CA HIS A 188 1.03 -8.52 5.43
C HIS A 188 0.52 -9.76 4.70
N HIS A 189 0.35 -10.86 5.44
CA HIS A 189 0.02 -12.16 4.84
C HIS A 189 -1.49 -12.40 4.60
N ALA A 190 -2.36 -11.58 5.20
CA ALA A 190 -3.82 -11.74 5.14
C ALA A 190 -4.54 -10.61 4.37
N LEU A 191 -3.93 -10.04 3.33
CA LEU A 191 -4.59 -9.00 2.53
C LEU A 191 -5.72 -9.60 1.66
N PRO A 192 -6.87 -8.91 1.51
CA PRO A 192 -7.86 -9.28 0.50
C PRO A 192 -7.29 -9.10 -0.92
N ARG A 193 -7.99 -9.61 -1.94
CA ARG A 193 -7.58 -9.50 -3.36
C ARG A 193 -7.12 -8.08 -3.72
N LYS A 194 -5.92 -7.96 -4.27
CA LYS A 194 -5.13 -6.73 -4.50
C LYS A 194 -5.52 -5.98 -5.77
N THR A 195 -6.82 -5.83 -6.01
CA THR A 195 -7.34 -5.12 -7.19
C THR A 195 -6.96 -3.64 -7.23
N ASP A 196 -6.65 -3.07 -6.06
CA ASP A 196 -6.24 -1.68 -5.85
C ASP A 196 -4.89 -1.34 -6.50
N LEU A 197 -4.00 -2.31 -6.70
CA LEU A 197 -2.69 -2.11 -7.31
C LEU A 197 -2.74 -1.59 -8.75
N CYS A 198 -3.90 -1.62 -9.40
CA CYS A 198 -4.10 -0.99 -10.70
C CYS A 198 -3.80 0.54 -10.69
N HIS A 199 -3.99 1.20 -9.55
CA HIS A 199 -3.63 2.61 -9.34
C HIS A 199 -2.12 2.86 -9.48
N ILE A 200 -1.32 1.88 -9.11
CA ILE A 200 0.14 1.98 -9.03
C ILE A 200 0.79 1.39 -10.29
N LEU A 201 0.38 0.19 -10.71
CA LEU A 201 0.98 -0.54 -11.84
C LEU A 201 0.94 0.25 -13.15
N LYS A 202 -0.08 1.10 -13.34
CA LYS A 202 -0.19 1.94 -14.54
C LYS A 202 0.95 2.95 -14.73
N HIS A 203 1.74 3.21 -13.69
CA HIS A 203 2.90 4.12 -13.71
C HIS A 203 4.23 3.40 -14.03
N VAL A 204 4.20 2.08 -14.20
CA VAL A 204 5.40 1.26 -14.47
C VAL A 204 6.03 1.65 -15.80
N GLY A 205 7.30 2.06 -15.72
CA GLY A 205 8.12 2.51 -16.84
C GLY A 205 7.71 3.83 -17.50
N THR A 206 6.70 4.54 -16.97
CA THR A 206 6.42 5.94 -17.33
C THR A 206 7.01 6.92 -16.32
N ASN A 207 7.12 6.50 -15.05
CA ASN A 207 7.71 7.27 -13.96
C ASN A 207 9.11 6.74 -13.60
N THR A 208 10.12 7.09 -14.40
CA THR A 208 11.47 6.51 -14.30
C THR A 208 12.15 6.77 -12.96
N ALA A 209 11.81 7.86 -12.26
CA ALA A 209 12.34 8.18 -10.94
C ALA A 209 11.97 7.13 -9.87
N PHE A 210 10.88 6.39 -10.06
CA PHE A 210 10.34 5.40 -9.12
C PHE A 210 10.50 3.95 -9.60
N THR A 211 11.38 3.72 -10.59
CA THR A 211 11.53 2.40 -11.25
C THR A 211 11.83 1.30 -10.24
N GLU A 212 12.83 1.52 -9.36
CA GLU A 212 13.25 0.52 -8.38
C GLU A 212 12.13 0.14 -7.42
N GLU A 213 11.44 1.12 -6.84
CA GLU A 213 10.35 0.89 -5.89
C GLU A 213 9.16 0.18 -6.54
N LEU A 214 8.84 0.52 -7.80
CA LEU A 214 7.78 -0.13 -8.57
C LEU A 214 8.15 -1.58 -8.92
N GLU A 215 9.38 -1.84 -9.36
CA GLU A 215 9.85 -3.19 -9.69
C GLU A 215 9.86 -4.11 -8.47
N GLN A 216 10.30 -3.60 -7.30
CA GLN A 216 10.25 -4.34 -6.04
C GLN A 216 8.81 -4.70 -5.64
N LEU A 217 7.87 -3.76 -5.78
CA LEU A 217 6.45 -4.01 -5.51
C LEU A 217 5.88 -5.08 -6.47
N LEU A 218 6.10 -4.93 -7.77
CA LEU A 218 5.61 -5.90 -8.76
C LEU A 218 6.20 -7.29 -8.54
N ASN A 219 7.49 -7.38 -8.22
CA ASN A 219 8.15 -8.65 -7.91
C ASN A 219 7.52 -9.30 -6.67
N THR A 220 7.24 -8.52 -5.62
CA THR A 220 6.56 -8.99 -4.42
C THR A 220 5.15 -9.51 -4.73
N VAL A 221 4.40 -8.80 -5.56
CA VAL A 221 3.03 -9.20 -5.93
C VAL A 221 3.05 -10.49 -6.74
N HIS A 222 3.91 -10.58 -7.75
CA HIS A 222 4.08 -11.78 -8.56
C HIS A 222 4.57 -12.98 -7.75
N ALA A 223 5.52 -12.78 -6.83
CA ALA A 223 6.05 -13.86 -5.99
C ALA A 223 4.99 -14.44 -5.03
N ASN A 224 4.05 -13.60 -4.56
CA ASN A 224 2.97 -14.02 -3.69
C ASN A 224 1.85 -14.75 -4.45
N ASP A 225 1.37 -14.17 -5.56
CA ASP A 225 0.34 -14.77 -6.41
C ASP A 225 0.51 -14.29 -7.88
N PRO A 226 1.07 -15.13 -8.77
CA PRO A 226 1.22 -14.80 -10.19
C PRO A 226 -0.11 -14.53 -10.89
N ASN A 227 -1.18 -15.25 -10.56
CA ASN A 227 -2.48 -15.08 -11.21
C ASN A 227 -3.07 -13.72 -10.87
N GLU A 228 -2.94 -13.30 -9.62
CA GLU A 228 -3.35 -11.97 -9.18
C GLU A 228 -2.56 -10.87 -9.91
N PHE A 229 -1.24 -11.03 -10.06
CA PHE A 229 -0.40 -10.11 -10.85
C PHE A 229 -0.89 -9.97 -12.30
N TYR A 230 -1.18 -11.10 -12.97
CA TYR A 230 -1.69 -11.08 -14.34
C TYR A 230 -3.08 -10.44 -14.43
N GLY A 231 -3.97 -10.71 -13.48
CA GLY A 231 -5.29 -10.08 -13.39
C GLY A 231 -5.21 -8.56 -13.24
N ILE A 232 -4.32 -8.04 -12.37
CA ILE A 232 -4.11 -6.60 -12.20
C ILE A 232 -3.55 -5.97 -13.49
N SER A 233 -2.59 -6.63 -14.12
CA SER A 233 -1.99 -6.17 -15.39
C SER A 233 -3.04 -6.05 -16.49
N ALA A 234 -3.93 -7.03 -16.58
CA ALA A 234 -5.05 -7.03 -17.50
C ALA A 234 -6.07 -5.92 -17.18
N GLN A 235 -6.41 -5.73 -15.90
CA GLN A 235 -7.29 -4.64 -15.46
C GLN A 235 -6.73 -3.25 -15.83
N VAL A 236 -5.42 -3.04 -15.70
CA VAL A 236 -4.79 -1.76 -16.11
C VAL A 236 -4.90 -1.54 -17.62
N ALA A 237 -4.68 -2.58 -18.43
CA ALA A 237 -4.86 -2.50 -19.88
C ALA A 237 -6.30 -2.13 -20.24
N MET A 238 -7.28 -2.75 -19.58
CA MET A 238 -8.71 -2.45 -19.74
C MET A 238 -9.05 -1.02 -19.32
N ASN A 239 -8.52 -0.56 -18.18
CA ASN A 239 -8.68 0.82 -17.72
C ASN A 239 -8.09 1.86 -18.69
N PHE A 240 -7.06 1.49 -19.45
CA PHE A 240 -6.55 2.37 -20.51
C PHE A 240 -7.45 2.40 -21.72
N CYS A 241 -8.11 1.31 -22.09
CA CYS A 241 -8.99 1.21 -23.26
C CYS A 241 -10.17 2.20 -23.24
N THR A 242 -10.52 2.74 -22.08
CA THR A 242 -11.55 3.78 -21.93
C THR A 242 -11.05 5.20 -22.23
N LYS A 243 -9.74 5.38 -22.51
CA LYS A 243 -9.10 6.69 -22.70
C LYS A 243 -8.81 6.99 -24.18
N SER A 244 -8.84 8.28 -24.56
CA SER A 244 -8.63 8.76 -25.94
C SER A 244 -7.28 8.38 -26.57
N SER A 245 -6.25 8.10 -25.76
CA SER A 245 -4.90 7.70 -26.20
C SER A 245 -4.52 6.26 -25.82
N PHE A 246 -5.52 5.37 -25.68
CA PHE A 246 -5.29 4.03 -25.13
C PHE A 246 -4.27 3.20 -25.92
N THR A 247 -4.23 3.31 -27.26
CA THR A 247 -3.32 2.51 -28.09
C THR A 247 -1.86 2.68 -27.66
N THR A 248 -1.44 3.93 -27.42
CA THR A 248 -0.08 4.23 -26.95
C THR A 248 0.11 3.74 -25.52
N LYS A 249 -0.86 3.99 -24.63
CA LYS A 249 -0.78 3.59 -23.21
C LYS A 249 -0.66 2.08 -23.03
N VAL A 250 -1.47 1.30 -23.74
CA VAL A 250 -1.43 -0.18 -23.68
C VAL A 250 -0.11 -0.71 -24.27
N LYS A 251 0.36 -0.17 -25.40
CA LYS A 251 1.67 -0.54 -25.97
C LYS A 251 2.82 -0.26 -25.00
N THR A 252 2.83 0.91 -24.37
CA THR A 252 3.84 1.29 -23.38
C THR A 252 3.79 0.36 -22.16
N LEU A 253 2.59 0.12 -21.61
CA LEU A 253 2.39 -0.80 -20.50
C LEU A 253 2.99 -2.18 -20.80
N TRP A 254 2.66 -2.76 -21.94
CA TRP A 254 3.14 -4.09 -22.31
C TRP A 254 4.65 -4.13 -22.49
N THR A 255 5.21 -3.14 -23.19
CA THR A 255 6.66 -3.03 -23.36
C THR A 255 7.36 -2.98 -22.01
N ASN A 256 6.81 -2.23 -21.06
CA ASN A 256 7.37 -2.11 -19.71
C ASN A 256 7.18 -3.39 -18.89
N LEU A 257 6.04 -4.09 -19.00
CA LEU A 257 5.82 -5.39 -18.35
C LEU A 257 6.76 -6.47 -18.88
N HIS A 258 7.05 -6.49 -20.18
CA HIS A 258 8.05 -7.40 -20.75
C HIS A 258 9.47 -7.04 -20.31
N LYS A 259 9.81 -5.75 -20.28
CA LYS A 259 11.09 -5.29 -19.73
C LYS A 259 11.26 -5.71 -18.27
N PHE A 260 10.23 -5.52 -17.45
CA PHE A 260 10.17 -5.99 -16.07
C PHE A 260 10.40 -7.50 -15.98
N ARG A 261 9.70 -8.32 -16.78
CA ARG A 261 9.93 -9.78 -16.79
C ARG A 261 11.39 -10.12 -17.08
N THR A 262 11.98 -9.50 -18.11
CA THR A 262 13.37 -9.76 -18.51
C THR A 262 14.37 -9.36 -17.44
N GLN A 263 14.09 -8.29 -16.68
CA GLN A 263 15.00 -7.77 -15.67
C GLN A 263 14.84 -8.44 -14.30
N CYS A 264 13.59 -8.65 -13.87
CA CYS A 264 13.24 -9.03 -12.49
C CYS A 264 12.73 -10.46 -12.36
N LEU A 265 12.18 -11.06 -13.44
CA LEU A 265 11.56 -12.39 -13.43
C LEU A 265 12.27 -13.36 -14.40
N GLN A 266 13.60 -13.37 -14.38
CA GLN A 266 14.43 -14.15 -15.30
C GLN A 266 14.15 -15.66 -15.27
N ASN A 267 13.67 -16.17 -14.14
CA ASN A 267 13.34 -17.59 -13.96
C ASN A 267 11.94 -17.97 -14.48
N VAL A 268 11.12 -17.01 -14.87
CA VAL A 268 9.77 -17.26 -15.39
C VAL A 268 9.87 -17.41 -16.90
N ASP A 269 9.37 -18.53 -17.43
CA ASP A 269 9.34 -18.79 -18.87
C ASP A 269 8.61 -17.68 -19.66
N GLU A 270 9.18 -17.28 -20.81
CA GLU A 270 8.68 -16.15 -21.59
C GLU A 270 7.34 -16.46 -22.24
N ASP A 271 7.19 -17.68 -22.77
CA ASP A 271 5.97 -18.13 -23.43
C ASP A 271 4.83 -18.13 -22.41
N LYS A 272 5.06 -18.76 -21.26
CA LYS A 272 4.10 -18.82 -20.16
C LYS A 272 3.72 -17.43 -19.65
N TYR A 273 4.70 -16.56 -19.42
CA TYR A 273 4.42 -15.20 -18.93
C TYR A 273 3.54 -14.41 -19.90
N SER A 274 3.94 -14.40 -21.18
CA SER A 274 3.27 -13.66 -22.24
C SER A 274 1.85 -14.19 -22.46
N TYR A 275 1.71 -15.51 -22.47
CA TYR A 275 0.44 -16.20 -22.56
C TYR A 275 -0.50 -15.82 -21.41
N CYS A 276 -0.04 -15.87 -20.16
CA CYS A 276 -0.89 -15.55 -19.00
C CYS A 276 -1.37 -14.09 -19.02
N VAL A 277 -0.52 -13.13 -19.41
CA VAL A 277 -0.91 -11.72 -19.55
C VAL A 277 -2.03 -11.57 -20.59
N ILE A 278 -1.86 -12.19 -21.77
CA ILE A 278 -2.84 -12.08 -22.86
C ILE A 278 -4.14 -12.78 -22.49
N ARG A 279 -4.06 -13.99 -21.92
CA ARG A 279 -5.22 -14.78 -21.49
C ARG A 279 -6.09 -14.00 -20.51
N ASN A 280 -5.51 -13.39 -19.48
CA ASN A 280 -6.28 -12.61 -18.49
C ASN A 280 -6.99 -11.39 -19.12
N ILE A 281 -6.42 -10.78 -20.17
CA ILE A 281 -7.09 -9.70 -20.90
C ILE A 281 -8.29 -10.25 -21.68
N ILE A 282 -8.13 -11.40 -22.34
CA ILE A 282 -9.22 -12.05 -23.07
C ILE A 282 -10.33 -12.48 -22.10
N ASP A 283 -9.98 -13.10 -20.96
CA ASP A 283 -10.95 -13.50 -19.94
C ASP A 283 -11.75 -12.29 -19.44
N LEU A 284 -11.10 -11.16 -19.14
CA LEU A 284 -11.80 -9.93 -18.76
C LEU A 284 -12.68 -9.35 -19.87
N LEU A 285 -12.28 -9.45 -21.14
CA LEU A 285 -13.09 -9.01 -22.28
C LEU A 285 -14.33 -9.88 -22.48
N LEU A 286 -14.22 -11.19 -22.24
CA LEU A 286 -15.33 -12.12 -22.31
C LEU A 286 -16.33 -11.88 -21.18
N GLU A 287 -15.84 -11.56 -19.98
CA GLU A 287 -16.68 -11.17 -18.84
C GLU A 287 -17.32 -9.78 -19.02
N GLN A 288 -16.65 -8.87 -19.73
CA GLN A 288 -17.07 -7.47 -19.90
C GLN A 288 -17.03 -7.00 -21.37
N PRO A 289 -17.90 -7.53 -22.25
CA PRO A 289 -17.81 -7.33 -23.70
C PRO A 289 -17.95 -5.88 -24.17
N TYR A 290 -18.49 -4.99 -23.34
CA TYR A 290 -18.66 -3.55 -23.64
C TYR A 290 -17.62 -2.64 -22.98
N ALA A 291 -16.66 -3.18 -22.23
CA ALA A 291 -15.66 -2.38 -21.53
C ALA A 291 -14.59 -1.77 -22.45
N CYS A 292 -14.49 -2.24 -23.70
CA CYS A 292 -13.53 -1.75 -24.69
C CYS A 292 -14.22 -1.23 -25.95
N VAL A 293 -14.24 0.10 -26.13
CA VAL A 293 -14.81 0.77 -27.32
C VAL A 293 -13.95 0.57 -28.59
N GLY A 294 -12.78 -0.07 -28.46
CA GLY A 294 -11.81 -0.26 -29.55
C GLY A 294 -11.18 -1.65 -29.57
N LEU A 295 -12.00 -2.71 -29.42
CA LEU A 295 -11.56 -4.11 -29.37
C LEU A 295 -10.60 -4.50 -30.51
N GLU A 296 -10.91 -4.11 -31.75
CA GLU A 296 -10.06 -4.38 -32.92
C GLU A 296 -8.67 -3.78 -32.78
N LYS A 297 -8.57 -2.56 -32.25
CA LYS A 297 -7.29 -1.88 -32.01
C LYS A 297 -6.54 -2.55 -30.87
N LEU A 298 -7.23 -3.00 -29.81
CA LEU A 298 -6.62 -3.78 -28.74
C LEU A 298 -6.01 -5.07 -29.30
N PHE A 299 -6.77 -5.87 -30.07
CA PHE A 299 -6.23 -7.06 -30.73
C PHE A 299 -5.07 -6.76 -31.68
N ALA A 300 -5.12 -5.65 -32.41
CA ALA A 300 -3.99 -5.21 -33.25
C ALA A 300 -2.72 -4.91 -32.43
N ILE A 301 -2.85 -4.39 -31.21
CA ILE A 301 -1.73 -4.21 -30.27
C ILE A 301 -1.24 -5.56 -29.74
N MET A 302 -2.16 -6.51 -29.49
CA MET A 302 -1.82 -7.82 -28.93
C MET A 302 -1.14 -8.74 -29.93
N LYS A 303 -1.52 -8.65 -31.21
CA LYS A 303 -1.11 -9.55 -32.29
C LYS A 303 0.41 -9.78 -32.39
N PRO A 304 1.30 -8.77 -32.33
CA PRO A 304 2.75 -9.01 -32.40
C PRO A 304 3.28 -9.88 -31.27
N TRP A 305 2.64 -9.85 -30.10
CA TRP A 305 3.03 -10.62 -28.92
C TRP A 305 2.45 -12.03 -28.99
N VAL A 306 1.18 -12.17 -29.39
CA VAL A 306 0.56 -13.48 -29.67
C VAL A 306 1.39 -14.26 -30.70
N MET A 307 1.87 -13.61 -31.76
CA MET A 307 2.67 -14.26 -32.80
C MET A 307 4.04 -14.77 -32.34
N ARG A 308 4.53 -14.33 -31.17
CA ARG A 308 5.77 -14.82 -30.56
C ARG A 308 5.54 -16.04 -29.67
N LEU A 309 4.28 -16.36 -29.34
CA LEU A 309 3.94 -17.51 -28.53
C LEU A 309 4.11 -18.82 -29.31
N SER A 310 4.34 -19.90 -28.58
CA SER A 310 4.36 -21.26 -29.08
C SER A 310 3.06 -21.60 -29.82
N SER A 311 3.11 -22.59 -30.72
CA SER A 311 1.92 -23.01 -31.47
C SER A 311 0.80 -23.53 -30.56
N GLU A 312 1.16 -24.14 -29.43
CA GLU A 312 0.22 -24.65 -28.43
C GLU A 312 -0.50 -23.49 -27.73
N SER A 313 0.26 -22.56 -27.13
CA SER A 313 -0.26 -21.35 -26.48
C SER A 313 -1.13 -20.52 -27.44
N ARG A 314 -0.75 -20.40 -28.71
CA ARG A 314 -1.57 -19.70 -29.73
C ARG A 314 -2.85 -20.42 -30.12
N SER A 315 -2.89 -21.74 -30.01
CA SER A 315 -4.09 -22.51 -30.35
C SER A 315 -5.12 -22.50 -29.22
N GLU A 316 -4.68 -22.30 -27.97
CA GLU A 316 -5.57 -22.19 -26.81
C GLU A 316 -6.20 -20.80 -26.67
N LEU A 317 -5.49 -19.73 -27.09
CA LEU A 317 -5.98 -18.35 -27.14
C LEU A 317 -6.95 -18.11 -28.32
#